data_AF-A0A9R1CAR3-F1
#
_entry.id   AF-A0A9R1CAR3-F1
#
_cell.length_a   1.000
_cell.length_b   1.000
_cell.length_c   1.000
_cell.angle_alpha   90.00
_cell.angle_beta   90.00
_cell.angle_gamma   90.00
#
_symmetry.space_group_name_H-M   'P 1'
#
loop_
_entity.id
_entity.type
_entity.pdbx_description
1 polymer ?
#
loop_
_entity_poly.entity_id
_entity_poly.type
_entity_poly.pdbx_seq_one_letter_code
_entity_poly.pdbx_strand_id
1 'polypeptide(L)'
;MCVNIKEYPITKIKIIDKMSEKLDIRTLSINPENPRTASEFMEGKLIESILVFPKMLEVRPIVVNKENTVLGGNMRLAMLQKIMDMDDDEIEDYMFNQKKYRLMPNEEKERLRDYWSKFKEEPVVPIRRAEDFTDDEEHEFLIKDNLHYGEDDVDVLKHNFDRESISDFTGSVAWNLYDYDDKMNDKELDLTKKFPEHFKCGYVECQMTNAEFEALCKVFAEYLEAHDGNGDGFLSYLLS
;
A
#
# COMPACT_ATOMS: atom_id res chain seq x y z
N MET A 1 32.73 26.94 -30.39
CA MET A 1 33.19 26.79 -29.00
C MET A 1 32.91 25.36 -28.58
N CYS A 2 33.92 24.51 -28.53
CA CYS A 2 33.79 23.14 -28.02
C CYS A 2 33.74 23.20 -26.49
N VAL A 3 32.63 22.77 -25.90
CA VAL A 3 32.49 22.67 -24.45
C VAL A 3 33.28 21.44 -24.00
N ASN A 4 34.37 21.67 -23.28
CA ASN A 4 35.14 20.61 -22.63
C ASN A 4 34.29 20.01 -21.52
N ILE A 5 33.68 18.86 -21.79
CA ILE A 5 33.03 18.05 -20.76
C ILE A 5 34.16 17.45 -19.93
N LYS A 6 34.32 17.92 -18.68
CA LYS A 6 35.22 17.28 -17.72
C LYS A 6 34.69 15.86 -17.49
N GLU A 7 35.40 14.86 -17.99
CA GLU A 7 35.17 13.47 -17.62
C GLU A 7 35.47 13.31 -16.13
N TYR A 8 34.43 13.17 -15.33
CA TYR A 8 34.56 12.73 -13.95
C TYR A 8 34.79 11.22 -13.97
N PRO A 9 35.84 10.69 -13.31
CA PRO A 9 36.06 9.26 -13.25
C PRO A 9 34.90 8.65 -12.46
N ILE A 10 33.98 8.00 -13.17
CA ILE A 10 32.94 7.17 -12.58
C ILE A 10 33.67 6.03 -11.88
N THR A 11 33.87 6.17 -10.57
CA THR A 11 34.29 5.08 -9.71
C THR A 11 33.30 3.95 -9.96
N LYS A 12 33.81 2.78 -10.35
CA LYS A 12 33.00 1.57 -10.48
C LYS A 12 32.41 1.29 -9.11
N ILE A 13 31.18 1.75 -8.86
CA ILE A 13 30.35 1.27 -7.77
C ILE A 13 30.19 -0.21 -8.08
N LYS A 14 30.95 -1.05 -7.36
CA LYS A 14 30.61 -2.46 -7.27
C LYS A 14 29.24 -2.46 -6.60
N ILE A 15 28.17 -2.57 -7.38
CA ILE A 15 26.89 -3.00 -6.84
C ILE A 15 27.14 -4.46 -6.46
N ILE A 16 27.66 -4.66 -5.26
CA ILE A 16 27.93 -5.98 -4.71
C ILE A 16 26.57 -6.65 -4.63
N ASP A 17 26.43 -7.75 -5.34
CA ASP A 17 25.33 -8.71 -5.26
C ASP A 17 25.38 -9.43 -3.90
N LYS A 18 25.38 -8.64 -2.82
CA LYS A 18 25.42 -9.10 -1.43
C LYS A 18 23.99 -9.49 -1.10
N MET A 19 23.78 -10.77 -0.82
CA MET A 19 22.56 -11.26 -0.17
C MET A 19 22.17 -10.29 0.94
N SER A 20 20.95 -9.78 0.89
CA SER A 20 20.44 -8.82 1.87
C SER A 20 20.52 -9.43 3.26
N GLU A 21 21.33 -8.84 4.13
CA GLU A 21 21.35 -9.12 5.57
C GLU A 21 19.96 -8.86 6.15
N LYS A 22 19.51 -9.58 7.18
CA LYS A 22 18.23 -9.31 7.84
C LYS A 22 18.47 -8.70 9.21
N LEU A 23 17.70 -7.67 9.55
CA LEU A 23 17.82 -6.96 10.82
C LEU A 23 16.44 -6.70 11.43
N ASP A 24 16.35 -6.76 12.75
CA ASP A 24 15.12 -6.44 13.50
C ASP A 24 14.82 -4.94 13.37
N ILE A 25 13.62 -4.58 12.91
CA ILE A 25 13.20 -3.19 12.70
C ILE A 25 13.23 -2.34 13.97
N ARG A 26 13.16 -2.97 15.15
CA ARG A 26 13.23 -2.29 16.46
C ARG A 26 14.64 -1.72 16.70
N THR A 27 15.64 -2.23 16.00
CA THR A 27 17.04 -1.76 16.09
C THR A 27 17.39 -0.69 15.05
N LEU A 28 16.46 -0.38 14.15
CA LEU A 28 16.62 0.61 13.11
C LEU A 28 16.08 1.97 13.56
N SER A 29 16.77 3.04 13.17
CA SER A 29 16.31 4.42 13.39
C SER A 29 15.83 5.06 12.09
N ILE A 30 14.65 5.68 12.13
CA ILE A 30 14.19 6.56 11.06
C ILE A 30 15.13 7.77 11.01
N ASN A 31 15.52 8.18 9.82
CA ASN A 31 16.33 9.38 9.65
C ASN A 31 15.43 10.64 9.70
N PRO A 32 15.62 11.53 10.69
CA PRO A 32 14.82 12.75 10.82
C PRO A 32 15.06 13.76 9.69
N GLU A 33 16.22 13.69 9.01
CA GLU A 33 16.57 14.55 7.88
C GLU A 33 16.00 14.07 6.54
N ASN A 34 15.11 13.06 6.57
CA ASN A 34 14.44 12.59 5.36
C ASN A 34 13.49 13.69 4.83
N PRO A 35 13.73 14.25 3.63
CA PRO A 35 12.97 15.40 3.13
C PRO A 35 11.52 15.09 2.72
N ARG A 36 11.15 13.81 2.70
CA ARG A 36 9.81 13.34 2.31
C ARG A 36 8.98 12.99 3.54
N THR A 37 7.79 13.58 3.58
CA THR A 37 6.71 13.21 4.50
C THR A 37 5.54 12.63 3.70
N ALA A 38 4.66 11.90 4.37
CA ALA A 38 3.41 11.44 3.78
C ALA A 38 2.21 11.99 4.54
N SER A 39 1.13 12.24 3.81
CA SER A 39 -0.18 12.47 4.41
C SER A 39 -0.74 11.15 4.95
N GLU A 40 -1.61 11.25 5.95
CA GLU A 40 -2.30 10.10 6.56
C GLU A 40 -2.94 9.16 5.51
N PHE A 41 -3.55 9.76 4.47
CA PHE A 41 -4.10 8.99 3.36
C PHE A 41 -3.05 8.16 2.60
N MET A 42 -1.89 8.75 2.29
CA MET A 42 -0.80 8.05 1.58
C MET A 42 -0.11 7.02 2.47
N GLU A 43 -0.06 7.27 3.78
CA GLU A 43 0.40 6.29 4.76
C GLU A 43 -0.50 5.06 4.77
N GLY A 44 -1.83 5.25 4.81
CA GLY A 44 -2.81 4.17 4.72
C GLY A 44 -2.60 3.32 3.47
N LYS A 45 -2.48 3.95 2.29
CA LYS A 45 -2.20 3.23 1.03
C LYS A 45 -0.87 2.46 1.04
N LEU A 46 0.16 3.01 1.67
CA LEU A 46 1.43 2.30 1.81
C LEU A 46 1.34 1.10 2.76
N ILE A 47 0.63 1.24 3.88
CA ILE A 47 0.34 0.14 4.82
C ILE A 47 -0.40 -0.98 4.08
N GLU A 48 -1.50 -0.64 3.41
CA GLU A 48 -2.29 -1.58 2.61
C GLU A 48 -1.41 -2.36 1.62
N SER A 49 -0.56 -1.64 0.87
CA SER A 49 0.35 -2.22 -0.12
C SER A 49 1.37 -3.17 0.50
N ILE A 50 1.96 -2.78 1.64
CA ILE A 50 2.92 -3.61 2.39
C ILE A 50 2.24 -4.88 2.89
N LEU A 51 1.07 -4.75 3.51
CA LEU A 51 0.33 -5.86 4.11
C LEU A 51 -0.04 -6.94 3.07
N VAL A 52 -0.52 -6.55 1.89
CA VAL A 52 -0.96 -7.49 0.84
C VAL A 52 0.16 -8.00 -0.07
N PHE A 53 1.36 -7.44 0.07
CA PHE A 53 2.51 -7.87 -0.71
C PHE A 53 3.84 -7.80 0.06
N PRO A 54 3.99 -8.58 1.15
CA PRO A 54 5.17 -8.54 2.01
C PRO A 54 6.47 -8.92 1.29
N LYS A 55 6.39 -9.71 0.19
CA LYS A 55 7.55 -10.04 -0.66
C LYS A 55 8.23 -8.79 -1.25
N MET A 56 7.56 -7.63 -1.31
CA MET A 56 8.19 -6.38 -1.72
C MET A 56 9.34 -5.95 -0.82
N LEU A 57 9.31 -6.35 0.45
CA LEU A 57 10.41 -6.08 1.39
C LEU A 57 11.68 -6.81 0.95
N GLU A 58 11.58 -8.03 0.40
CA GLU A 58 12.72 -8.79 -0.11
C GLU A 58 13.29 -8.20 -1.41
N VAL A 59 12.41 -7.80 -2.32
CA VAL A 59 12.82 -7.21 -3.61
C VAL A 59 13.46 -5.83 -3.40
N ARG A 60 12.92 -5.04 -2.48
CA ARG A 60 13.44 -3.72 -2.14
C ARG A 60 13.87 -3.76 -0.67
N PRO A 61 15.14 -4.02 -0.34
CA PRO A 61 15.61 -3.94 1.04
C PRO A 61 15.59 -2.48 1.56
N ILE A 62 15.70 -2.32 2.88
CA ILE A 62 15.91 -1.01 3.53
C ILE A 62 17.40 -0.68 3.49
N VAL A 63 17.76 0.54 3.09
CA VAL A 63 19.17 0.95 3.04
C VAL A 63 19.52 1.65 4.34
N VAL A 64 20.58 1.19 5.02
CA VAL A 64 21.00 1.70 6.34
C VAL A 64 22.48 2.06 6.35
N ASN A 65 22.84 3.04 7.16
CA ASN A 65 24.23 3.40 7.42
C ASN A 65 24.86 2.53 8.53
N LYS A 66 26.07 2.89 8.98
CA LYS A 66 26.84 2.15 10.01
C LYS A 66 26.15 2.15 11.37
N GLU A 67 25.41 3.20 11.68
CA GLU A 67 24.67 3.40 12.93
C GLU A 67 23.25 2.81 12.86
N ASN A 68 22.92 2.04 11.82
CA ASN A 68 21.58 1.51 11.53
C ASN A 68 20.51 2.61 11.33
N THR A 69 20.93 3.82 10.94
CA THR A 69 20.03 4.89 10.51
C THR A 69 19.63 4.67 9.07
N VAL A 70 18.33 4.79 8.78
CA VAL A 70 17.79 4.53 7.45
C VAL A 70 18.12 5.65 6.47
N LEU A 71 18.86 5.32 5.42
CA LEU A 71 19.14 6.22 4.30
C LEU A 71 18.11 6.07 3.18
N GLY A 72 17.50 4.89 3.03
CA GLY A 72 16.55 4.61 1.96
C GLY A 72 15.44 3.68 2.41
N GLY A 73 14.20 4.01 2.05
CA GLY A 73 13.03 3.30 2.56
C GLY A 73 12.54 3.77 3.94
N ASN A 74 12.82 5.02 4.32
CA ASN A 74 12.36 5.64 5.58
C ASN A 74 10.85 5.42 5.82
N MET A 75 10.02 5.69 4.80
CA MET A 75 8.57 5.49 4.90
C MET A 75 8.19 4.03 5.13
N ARG A 76 8.93 3.07 4.55
CA ARG A 76 8.63 1.65 4.72
C ARG A 76 8.95 1.21 6.14
N LEU A 77 10.07 1.63 6.71
CA LEU A 77 10.36 1.39 8.13
C LEU A 77 9.27 2.00 9.02
N ALA A 78 8.87 3.25 8.75
CA ALA A 78 7.85 3.92 9.53
C ALA A 78 6.51 3.18 9.49
N MET A 79 6.06 2.72 8.31
CA MET A 79 4.81 1.96 8.20
C MET A 79 4.91 0.58 8.88
N LEU A 80 6.05 -0.10 8.77
CA LEU A 80 6.27 -1.36 9.48
C LEU A 80 6.22 -1.17 11.01
N GLN A 81 6.79 -0.08 11.52
CA GLN A 81 6.67 0.27 12.94
C GLN A 81 5.21 0.53 13.33
N LYS A 82 4.43 1.25 12.52
CA LYS A 82 2.98 1.42 12.77
C LYS A 82 2.22 0.09 12.77
N ILE A 83 2.52 -0.81 11.83
CA ILE A 83 1.91 -2.15 11.75
C ILE A 83 2.20 -2.98 13.02
N MET A 84 3.36 -2.78 13.66
CA MET A 84 3.68 -3.46 14.92
C MET A 84 2.80 -3.01 16.09
N ASP A 85 2.37 -1.75 16.06
CA ASP A 85 1.54 -1.16 17.12
C ASP A 85 0.04 -1.41 16.91
N MET A 86 -0.36 -1.83 15.71
CA MET A 86 -1.74 -2.17 15.37
C MET A 86 -2.17 -3.52 15.95
N ASP A 87 -3.45 -3.65 16.28
CA ASP A 87 -4.03 -4.96 16.59
C ASP A 87 -4.33 -5.79 15.32
N ASP A 88 -4.81 -7.01 15.51
CA ASP A 88 -5.04 -7.93 14.39
C ASP A 88 -6.31 -7.57 13.60
N ASP A 89 -7.28 -6.90 14.22
CA ASP A 89 -8.51 -6.46 13.56
C ASP A 89 -8.21 -5.24 12.67
N GLU A 90 -7.43 -4.29 13.16
CA GLU A 90 -6.96 -3.13 12.38
C GLU A 90 -6.15 -3.56 11.15
N ILE A 91 -5.24 -4.53 11.30
CA ILE A 91 -4.47 -5.08 10.18
C ILE A 91 -5.39 -5.71 9.14
N GLU A 92 -6.38 -6.45 9.61
CA GLU A 92 -7.34 -7.11 8.74
C GLU A 92 -8.17 -6.08 7.95
N ASP A 93 -8.60 -5.00 8.57
CA ASP A 93 -9.31 -3.89 7.91
C ASP A 93 -8.47 -3.26 6.80
N TYR A 94 -7.19 -2.98 7.05
CA TYR A 94 -6.28 -2.48 6.01
C TYR A 94 -6.10 -3.49 4.86
N MET A 95 -5.96 -4.78 5.17
CA MET A 95 -5.90 -5.80 4.12
C MET A 95 -7.19 -5.85 3.30
N PHE A 96 -8.35 -5.77 3.95
CA PHE A 96 -9.65 -5.77 3.28
C PHE A 96 -9.88 -4.58 2.37
N ASN A 97 -9.23 -3.43 2.59
CA ASN A 97 -9.30 -2.29 1.67
C ASN A 97 -8.71 -2.57 0.29
N GLN A 98 -7.83 -3.58 0.17
CA GLN A 98 -7.20 -3.95 -1.09
C GLN A 98 -8.01 -5.01 -1.84
N LYS A 99 -8.34 -4.72 -3.10
CA LYS A 99 -9.05 -5.66 -3.99
C LYS A 99 -8.34 -7.00 -4.10
N LYS A 100 -7.00 -6.96 -4.19
CA LYS A 100 -6.17 -8.16 -4.28
C LYS A 100 -6.42 -9.11 -3.11
N TYR A 101 -6.50 -8.59 -1.88
CA TYR A 101 -6.75 -9.39 -0.70
C TYR A 101 -8.18 -9.94 -0.71
N ARG A 102 -9.18 -9.11 -1.02
CA ARG A 102 -10.59 -9.54 -1.07
C ARG A 102 -10.80 -10.75 -1.98
N LEU A 103 -10.17 -10.73 -3.15
CA LEU A 103 -10.32 -11.74 -4.20
C LEU A 103 -9.42 -12.97 -4.02
N MET A 104 -8.45 -12.96 -3.09
CA MET A 104 -7.55 -14.10 -2.91
C MET A 104 -8.26 -15.27 -2.21
N PRO A 105 -7.84 -16.52 -2.45
CA PRO A 105 -8.38 -17.69 -1.76
C PRO A 105 -8.17 -17.60 -0.24
N ASN A 106 -9.08 -18.20 0.53
CA ASN A 106 -8.98 -18.19 2.00
C ASN A 106 -7.66 -18.76 2.51
N GLU A 107 -7.11 -19.79 1.86
CA GLU A 107 -5.79 -20.34 2.21
C GLU A 107 -4.67 -19.29 2.06
N GLU A 108 -4.75 -18.41 1.06
CA GLU A 108 -3.76 -17.36 0.86
C GLU A 108 -3.94 -16.22 1.87
N LYS A 109 -5.18 -15.92 2.28
CA LYS A 109 -5.48 -14.99 3.39
C LYS A 109 -4.90 -15.49 4.71
N GLU A 110 -5.13 -16.76 5.03
CA GLU A 110 -4.58 -17.40 6.23
C GLU A 110 -3.06 -17.34 6.25
N ARG A 111 -2.39 -17.67 5.13
CA ARG A 111 -0.92 -17.53 5.02
C ARG A 111 -0.44 -16.11 5.25
N LEU A 112 -1.21 -15.11 4.82
CA LEU A 112 -0.84 -13.71 5.02
C LEU A 112 -0.98 -13.31 6.49
N ARG A 113 -2.06 -13.72 7.15
CA ARG A 113 -2.26 -13.54 8.59
C ARG A 113 -1.15 -14.21 9.39
N ASP A 114 -0.83 -15.46 9.07
CA ASP A 114 0.27 -16.21 9.70
C ASP A 114 1.62 -15.51 9.51
N TYR A 115 1.87 -14.97 8.32
CA TYR A 115 3.08 -14.21 8.03
C TYR A 115 3.18 -12.97 8.94
N TRP A 116 2.11 -12.19 9.08
CA TRP A 116 2.12 -10.97 9.89
C TRP A 116 2.13 -11.24 11.38
N SER A 117 1.46 -12.30 11.83
CA SER A 117 1.57 -12.79 13.21
C SER A 117 3.01 -13.16 13.55
N LYS A 118 3.66 -13.95 12.68
CA LYS A 118 5.09 -14.28 12.84
C LYS A 118 5.99 -13.05 12.75
N PHE A 119 5.67 -12.11 11.87
CA PHE A 119 6.42 -10.86 11.75
C PHE A 119 6.32 -10.04 13.05
N LYS A 120 5.17 -9.96 13.71
CA LYS A 120 5.05 -9.27 15.01
C LYS A 120 5.94 -9.90 16.09
N GLU A 121 6.10 -11.22 16.08
CA GLU A 121 7.02 -11.92 17.00
C GLU A 121 8.49 -11.59 16.66
N GLU A 122 8.86 -11.76 15.39
CA GLU A 122 10.22 -11.58 14.86
C GLU A 122 10.22 -10.60 13.67
N PRO A 123 10.24 -9.28 13.92
CA PRO A 123 10.02 -8.27 12.88
C PRO A 123 11.32 -7.96 12.17
N VAL A 124 11.83 -8.94 11.44
CA VAL A 124 13.08 -8.86 10.69
C VAL A 124 12.83 -8.48 9.24
N VAL A 125 13.61 -7.52 8.75
CA VAL A 125 13.56 -7.06 7.37
C VAL A 125 14.91 -7.18 6.70
N PRO A 126 14.94 -7.45 5.39
CA PRO A 126 16.15 -7.40 4.61
C PRO A 126 16.66 -5.94 4.50
N ILE A 127 17.94 -5.78 4.77
CA ILE A 127 18.67 -4.53 4.72
C ILE A 127 19.81 -4.59 3.70
N ARG A 128 20.22 -3.42 3.25
CA ARG A 128 21.46 -3.19 2.52
C ARG A 128 22.28 -2.15 3.28
N ARG A 129 23.49 -2.52 3.68
CA ARG A 129 24.41 -1.62 4.35
C ARG A 129 25.12 -0.71 3.35
N ALA A 130 25.14 0.58 3.65
CA ALA A 130 25.91 1.61 2.95
C ALA A 130 27.19 1.96 3.72
N GLU A 131 27.93 0.95 4.19
CA GLU A 131 29.14 1.16 5.01
C GLU A 131 30.26 1.94 4.30
N ASP A 132 30.29 1.90 2.97
CA ASP A 132 31.35 2.53 2.18
C ASP A 132 31.05 4.00 1.85
N PHE A 133 29.88 4.52 2.25
CA PHE A 133 29.49 5.89 1.94
C PHE A 133 30.22 6.86 2.87
N THR A 134 30.61 8.00 2.31
CA THR A 134 30.97 9.21 3.06
C THR A 134 29.71 9.98 3.46
N ASP A 135 29.80 10.83 4.48
CA ASP A 135 28.68 11.66 4.94
C ASP A 135 28.03 12.47 3.79
N ASP A 136 28.84 12.96 2.85
CA ASP A 136 28.36 13.67 1.66
C ASP A 136 27.59 12.74 0.70
N GLU A 137 28.06 11.51 0.51
CA GLU A 137 27.38 10.50 -0.31
C GLU A 137 26.07 10.01 0.36
N GLU A 138 26.02 9.93 1.69
CA GLU A 138 24.78 9.64 2.43
C GLU A 138 23.74 10.74 2.22
N HIS A 139 24.14 12.00 2.34
CA HIS A 139 23.26 13.15 2.06
C HIS A 139 22.79 13.17 0.60
N GLU A 140 23.70 12.94 -0.35
CA GLU A 140 23.36 12.88 -1.77
C GLU A 140 22.38 11.75 -2.07
N PHE A 141 22.56 10.59 -1.43
CA PHE A 141 21.66 9.45 -1.55
C PHE A 141 20.25 9.78 -1.03
N LEU A 142 20.14 10.39 0.16
CA LEU A 142 18.85 10.81 0.72
C LEU A 142 18.07 11.73 -0.22
N ILE A 143 18.75 12.69 -0.85
CA ILE A 143 18.11 13.60 -1.81
C ILE A 143 17.66 12.83 -3.06
N LYS A 144 18.53 11.98 -3.61
CA LYS A 144 18.25 11.24 -4.85
C LYS A 144 17.16 10.19 -4.68
N ASP A 145 17.06 9.52 -3.53
CA ASP A 145 16.01 8.53 -3.25
C ASP A 145 14.61 9.17 -3.19
N ASN A 146 14.55 10.46 -2.83
CA ASN A 146 13.29 11.20 -2.73
C ASN A 146 12.92 12.00 -3.98
N LEU A 147 13.88 12.23 -4.89
CA LEU A 147 13.64 12.98 -6.10
C LEU A 147 13.14 12.06 -7.23
N HIS A 148 11.88 12.22 -7.61
CA HIS A 148 11.29 11.47 -8.70
C HIS A 148 11.70 12.08 -10.04
N TYR A 149 12.38 11.30 -10.89
CA TYR A 149 12.75 11.69 -12.24
C TYR A 149 11.97 10.85 -13.25
N GLY A 150 11.20 11.50 -14.12
CA GLY A 150 10.38 10.84 -15.13
C GLY A 150 8.96 11.39 -15.18
N GLU A 151 8.32 11.23 -16.33
CA GLU A 151 6.90 11.48 -16.51
C GLU A 151 6.20 10.15 -16.75
N ASP A 152 5.02 9.97 -16.16
CA ASP A 152 4.22 8.77 -16.37
C ASP A 152 3.59 8.78 -17.77
N ASP A 153 3.78 7.71 -18.54
CA ASP A 153 3.12 7.53 -19.83
C ASP A 153 1.67 7.06 -19.60
N VAL A 154 0.76 8.02 -19.72
CA VAL A 154 -0.68 7.83 -19.49
C VAL A 154 -1.29 6.78 -20.42
N ASP A 155 -0.82 6.66 -21.66
CA ASP A 155 -1.41 5.73 -22.64
C ASP A 155 -1.01 4.28 -22.35
N VAL A 156 0.24 4.07 -21.90
CA VAL A 156 0.72 2.78 -21.40
C VAL A 156 -0.03 2.37 -20.14
N LEU A 157 -0.26 3.31 -19.21
CA LEU A 157 -1.00 3.04 -17.98
C LEU A 157 -2.45 2.63 -18.29
N LYS A 158 -3.14 3.36 -19.16
CA LYS A 158 -4.53 3.06 -19.56
C LYS A 158 -4.71 1.69 -20.22
N HIS A 159 -3.78 1.29 -21.07
CA HIS A 159 -3.89 0.05 -21.84
C HIS A 159 -3.49 -1.19 -21.05
N ASN A 160 -2.48 -1.09 -20.19
CA ASN A 160 -1.86 -2.27 -19.57
C ASN A 160 -2.27 -2.49 -18.10
N PHE A 161 -2.88 -1.49 -17.44
CA PHE A 161 -3.21 -1.56 -16.03
C PHE A 161 -4.66 -1.18 -15.78
N ASP A 162 -5.34 -1.91 -14.89
CA ASP A 162 -6.70 -1.59 -14.51
C ASP A 162 -6.74 -0.33 -13.63
N ARG A 163 -7.83 0.44 -13.76
CA ARG A 163 -8.01 1.72 -13.07
C ARG A 163 -7.94 1.61 -11.55
N GLU A 164 -8.49 0.53 -10.99
CA GLU A 164 -8.50 0.31 -9.55
C GLU A 164 -7.08 0.06 -9.03
N SER A 165 -6.28 -0.78 -9.71
CA SER A 165 -4.87 -0.95 -9.38
C SER A 165 -4.08 0.37 -9.44
N ILE A 166 -4.25 1.17 -10.49
CA ILE A 166 -3.57 2.49 -10.58
C ILE A 166 -3.98 3.37 -9.40
N SER A 167 -5.28 3.47 -9.11
CA SER A 167 -5.79 4.27 -7.99
C SER A 167 -5.23 3.81 -6.63
N ASP A 168 -5.08 2.50 -6.43
CA ASP A 168 -4.50 1.93 -5.21
C ASP A 168 -3.01 2.26 -5.09
N PHE A 169 -2.28 2.34 -6.21
CA PHE A 169 -0.83 2.65 -6.22
C PHE A 169 -0.52 4.15 -6.17
N THR A 170 -1.29 5.00 -6.86
CA THR A 170 -0.98 6.43 -6.99
C THR A 170 -1.67 7.28 -5.93
N GLY A 171 -2.66 6.74 -5.20
CA GLY A 171 -3.46 7.44 -4.21
C GLY A 171 -4.36 8.55 -4.78
N SER A 172 -4.12 8.96 -6.02
CA SER A 172 -4.97 9.85 -6.79
C SER A 172 -4.79 9.53 -8.27
N VAL A 173 -5.89 9.35 -9.00
CA VAL A 173 -5.83 9.26 -10.45
C VAL A 173 -5.83 10.70 -10.97
N ALA A 174 -4.76 11.13 -11.63
CA ALA A 174 -4.74 12.47 -12.21
C ALA A 174 -5.92 12.60 -13.20
N TRP A 175 -6.64 13.72 -13.15
CA TRP A 175 -7.88 13.91 -13.93
C TRP A 175 -7.68 13.77 -15.45
N ASN A 176 -6.45 13.95 -15.94
CA ASN A 176 -6.05 13.80 -17.34
C ASN A 176 -5.77 12.33 -17.75
N LEU A 177 -5.75 11.39 -16.81
CA LEU A 177 -5.55 9.96 -17.09
C LEU A 177 -6.81 9.27 -17.63
N TYR A 178 -7.97 9.90 -17.68
CA TYR A 178 -9.18 9.31 -18.26
C TYR A 178 -10.07 10.37 -18.92
N ASP A 179 -10.45 10.14 -20.17
CA ASP A 179 -11.63 10.78 -20.75
C ASP A 179 -12.84 10.01 -20.21
N TYR A 180 -13.68 10.68 -19.40
CA TYR A 180 -14.87 10.08 -18.80
C TYR A 180 -15.92 9.62 -19.84
N ASP A 181 -15.73 9.99 -21.11
CA ASP A 181 -16.63 9.67 -22.22
C ASP A 181 -16.30 8.35 -22.94
N ASP A 182 -15.10 7.78 -22.78
CA ASP A 182 -14.70 6.58 -23.52
C ASP A 182 -14.76 5.32 -22.64
N LYS A 183 -15.88 4.57 -22.77
CA LYS A 183 -16.09 3.22 -22.20
C LYS A 183 -15.22 2.15 -22.87
N MET A 184 -13.94 2.43 -23.13
CA MET A 184 -13.04 1.52 -23.84
C MET A 184 -12.49 0.38 -22.96
N ASN A 185 -12.44 0.55 -21.64
CA ASN A 185 -11.86 -0.46 -20.73
C ASN A 185 -12.84 -1.50 -20.16
N ASP A 186 -14.13 -1.44 -20.49
CA ASP A 186 -15.13 -2.40 -19.98
C ASP A 186 -15.37 -3.61 -20.92
N LYS A 187 -14.70 -3.68 -22.08
CA LYS A 187 -15.02 -4.69 -23.11
C LYS A 187 -14.51 -6.10 -22.80
N GLU A 188 -13.48 -6.24 -21.96
CA GLU A 188 -12.90 -7.53 -21.57
C GLU A 188 -13.06 -7.84 -20.07
N LEU A 189 -13.88 -7.07 -19.35
CA LEU A 189 -14.30 -7.49 -18.01
C LEU A 189 -15.23 -8.69 -18.16
N ASP A 190 -14.89 -9.80 -17.51
CA ASP A 190 -15.81 -10.90 -17.31
C ASP A 190 -16.96 -10.43 -16.40
N LEU A 191 -17.99 -9.85 -17.02
CA LEU A 191 -19.22 -9.39 -16.37
C LEU A 191 -20.04 -10.55 -15.77
N THR A 192 -19.59 -11.80 -15.92
CA THR A 192 -20.21 -12.95 -15.26
C THR A 192 -19.68 -13.19 -13.84
N LYS A 193 -18.60 -12.50 -13.43
CA LYS A 193 -18.21 -12.46 -12.02
C LYS A 193 -19.31 -11.78 -11.22
N LYS A 194 -19.99 -12.56 -10.39
CA LYS A 194 -20.88 -12.04 -9.35
C LYS A 194 -20.02 -11.33 -8.31
N PHE A 195 -20.05 -10.00 -8.35
CA PHE A 195 -19.46 -9.17 -7.31
C PHE A 195 -20.39 -9.14 -6.10
N PRO A 196 -19.86 -9.07 -4.87
CA PRO A 196 -20.66 -8.71 -3.71
C PRO A 196 -21.32 -7.34 -3.96
N GLU A 197 -22.62 -7.25 -3.67
CA GLU A 197 -23.38 -6.01 -3.81
C GLU A 197 -22.88 -4.98 -2.78
N HIS A 198 -22.79 -3.71 -3.19
CA HIS A 198 -22.36 -2.63 -2.32
C HIS A 198 -23.58 -2.15 -1.53
N PHE A 199 -23.51 -2.20 -0.19
CA PHE A 199 -24.52 -1.60 0.66
C PHE A 199 -24.04 -0.23 1.12
N LYS A 200 -24.82 0.80 0.80
CA LYS A 200 -24.58 2.18 1.23
C LYS A 200 -25.73 2.65 2.11
N CYS A 201 -25.44 2.93 3.37
CA CYS A 201 -26.39 3.51 4.32
C CYS A 201 -25.77 4.74 4.98
N GLY A 202 -26.24 5.93 4.61
CA GLY A 202 -25.64 7.20 5.05
C GLY A 202 -24.21 7.35 4.56
N TYR A 203 -23.26 7.51 5.49
CA TYR A 203 -21.82 7.63 5.23
C TYR A 203 -21.06 6.30 5.30
N VAL A 204 -21.74 5.20 5.62
CA VAL A 204 -21.13 3.86 5.72
C VAL A 204 -21.31 3.12 4.40
N GLU A 205 -20.21 2.64 3.85
CA GLU A 205 -20.15 1.81 2.65
C GLU A 205 -19.46 0.49 3.00
N CYS A 206 -20.14 -0.63 2.73
CA CYS A 206 -19.69 -1.97 3.06
C CYS A 206 -19.96 -2.91 1.88
N GLN A 207 -18.97 -3.74 1.53
CA GLN A 207 -19.14 -4.81 0.54
C GLN A 207 -19.56 -6.09 1.24
N MET A 208 -20.71 -6.64 0.85
CA MET A 208 -21.28 -7.85 1.43
C MET A 208 -21.77 -8.79 0.33
N THR A 209 -21.78 -10.10 0.58
CA THR A 209 -22.27 -11.09 -0.38
C THR A 209 -23.76 -10.84 -0.69
N ASN A 210 -24.25 -11.30 -1.85
CA ASN A 210 -25.66 -11.14 -2.21
C ASN A 210 -26.60 -11.75 -1.17
N ALA A 211 -26.20 -12.85 -0.52
CA ALA A 211 -26.99 -13.48 0.54
C ALA A 211 -27.05 -12.60 1.80
N GLU A 212 -25.95 -11.96 2.17
CA GLU A 212 -25.89 -11.01 3.29
C GLU A 212 -26.68 -9.73 2.97
N PHE A 213 -26.58 -9.23 1.73
CA PHE A 213 -27.34 -8.07 1.27
C PHE A 213 -28.85 -8.34 1.29
N GLU A 214 -29.31 -9.47 0.74
CA GLU A 214 -30.72 -9.87 0.78
C GLU A 214 -31.22 -10.05 2.22
N ALA A 215 -30.41 -10.65 3.09
CA ALA A 215 -30.74 -10.78 4.52
C ALA A 215 -30.86 -9.40 5.18
N LEU A 216 -29.93 -8.49 4.90
CA LEU A 216 -29.92 -7.13 5.45
C LEU A 216 -31.13 -6.32 4.96
N CYS A 217 -31.47 -6.40 3.67
CA CYS A 217 -32.66 -5.77 3.11
C CYS A 217 -33.94 -6.27 3.76
N LYS A 218 -34.02 -7.57 4.07
CA LYS A 218 -35.16 -8.16 4.76
C LYS A 218 -35.30 -7.61 6.18
N VAL A 219 -34.19 -7.58 6.94
CA VAL A 219 -34.16 -7.02 8.30
C VAL A 219 -34.48 -5.53 8.29
N PHE A 220 -34.01 -4.79 7.28
CA PHE A 220 -34.33 -3.37 7.12
C PHE A 220 -35.81 -3.13 6.83
N ALA A 221 -36.43 -3.96 5.99
CA ALA A 221 -37.86 -3.88 5.71
C ALA A 221 -38.70 -4.14 6.97
N GLU A 222 -38.35 -5.17 7.75
CA GLU A 222 -38.99 -5.48 9.04
C GLU A 222 -38.82 -4.33 10.05
N TYR A 223 -37.63 -3.70 10.09
CA TYR A 223 -37.36 -2.54 10.93
C TYR A 223 -38.21 -1.32 10.54
N LEU A 224 -38.34 -1.02 9.25
CA LEU A 224 -39.15 0.08 8.74
C LEU A 224 -40.64 -0.13 9.05
N GLU A 225 -41.16 -1.35 8.95
CA GLU A 225 -42.54 -1.66 9.34
C GLU A 225 -42.78 -1.42 10.83
N ALA A 226 -41.80 -1.71 11.69
CA ALA A 226 -41.90 -1.48 13.13
C ALA A 226 -41.73 -0.01 13.57
N HIS A 227 -41.18 0.85 12.70
CA HIS A 227 -40.82 2.23 13.01
C HIS A 227 -41.50 3.26 12.07
N ASP A 228 -42.70 2.94 11.56
CA ASP A 228 -43.51 3.81 10.71
C ASP A 228 -42.75 4.38 9.48
N GLY A 229 -41.87 3.57 8.90
CA GLY A 229 -41.05 3.93 7.74
C GLY A 229 -39.85 4.84 8.06
N ASN A 230 -39.55 5.08 9.34
CA ASN A 230 -38.34 5.80 9.73
C ASN A 230 -37.13 4.86 9.81
N GLY A 231 -36.10 5.14 9.00
CA GLY A 231 -34.85 4.37 8.97
C GLY A 231 -33.80 4.84 9.98
N ASP A 232 -34.04 5.96 10.67
CA ASP A 232 -33.10 6.51 11.65
C ASP A 232 -32.94 5.56 12.84
N GLY A 233 -31.69 5.12 13.08
CA GLY A 233 -31.35 4.19 14.16
C GLY A 233 -31.24 2.72 13.74
N PHE A 234 -31.47 2.40 12.45
CA PHE A 234 -31.34 1.04 11.95
C PHE A 234 -29.95 0.43 12.19
N LEU A 235 -28.88 1.19 11.95
CA LEU A 235 -27.52 0.72 12.21
C LEU A 235 -27.28 0.45 13.71
N SER A 236 -27.87 1.27 14.59
CA SER A 236 -27.80 1.04 16.04
C SER A 236 -28.58 -0.21 16.47
N TYR A 237 -29.68 -0.52 15.79
CA TYR A 237 -30.48 -1.74 15.98
C TYR A 237 -29.75 -3.01 15.50
N LEU A 238 -28.97 -2.91 14.42
CA LEU A 238 -28.14 -4.04 13.95
C LEU A 238 -26.99 -4.37 14.88
N LEU A 239 -26.48 -3.37 15.62
CA LEU A 239 -25.34 -3.50 16.53
C LEU A 239 -25.75 -3.80 17.99
N SER A 240 -27.06 -3.87 18.28
CA SER A 240 -27.63 -4.13 19.61
C SER A 240 -28.11 -5.57 19.77
#